data_AF-A0A705VVE4-F1
#
_entry.id   AF-A0A705VVE4-F1
#
_cell.length_a   1.000
_cell.length_b   1.000
_cell.length_c   1.000
_cell.angle_alpha   90.00
_cell.angle_beta   90.00
_cell.angle_gamma   90.00
#
_symmetry.space_group_name_H-M   'P 1'
#
loop_
_entity.id
_entity.type
_entity.pdbx_description
1 polymer ?
#
loop_
_entity_poly.entity_id
_entity_poly.type
_entity_poly.pdbx_seq_one_letter_code
_entity_poly.pdbx_strand_id
1 'polypeptide(L)'
;MSWLKEVIGTEKAVIAMCHLRALPGDPGFDTRKGMNWVIDRAHDDLMALQNGGVDAVMFSNEFSLPYLTKVRPETTAAMARIIGQLMSEIR
;
A
#
# COMPACT_ATOMS: atom_id res chain seq x y z
N MET A 1 12.98 6.86 -26.01
CA MET A 1 12.76 6.03 -24.79
C MET A 1 11.45 6.49 -24.19
N SER A 2 10.63 5.57 -23.68
CA SER A 2 9.41 5.98 -22.97
C SER A 2 9.76 6.42 -21.54
N TRP A 3 8.91 7.26 -20.95
CA TRP A 3 9.01 7.59 -19.52
C TRP A 3 8.97 6.34 -18.63
N LEU A 4 8.28 5.28 -19.09
CA LEU A 4 8.15 4.03 -18.36
C LEU A 4 9.50 3.30 -18.26
N LYS A 5 10.23 3.23 -19.38
CA LYS A 5 11.59 2.65 -19.39
C LYS A 5 12.57 3.46 -18.55
N GLU A 6 12.41 4.78 -18.50
CA GLU A 6 13.26 5.68 -17.69
C GLU A 6 12.99 5.55 -16.19
N VAL A 7 11.73 5.42 -15.77
CA VAL A 7 11.35 5.37 -14.34
C VAL A 7 11.38 3.95 -13.77
N ILE A 8 10.89 2.96 -14.53
CA ILE A 8 10.68 1.58 -14.06
C ILE A 8 11.75 0.61 -14.59
N GLY A 9 12.43 0.95 -15.68
CA GLY A 9 13.47 0.11 -16.25
C GLY A 9 12.99 -0.93 -17.28
N THR A 10 11.69 -0.94 -17.65
CA THR A 10 11.14 -1.77 -18.73
C THR A 10 10.09 -1.01 -19.56
N GLU A 11 9.90 -1.43 -20.82
CA GLU A 11 8.84 -0.89 -21.70
C GLU A 11 7.48 -1.57 -21.47
N LYS A 12 7.46 -2.72 -20.79
CA LYS A 12 6.26 -3.51 -20.50
C LYS A 12 6.22 -3.83 -19.01
N ALA A 13 5.86 -2.83 -18.21
CA ALA A 13 5.84 -2.95 -16.76
C ALA A 13 4.59 -3.65 -16.23
N VAL A 14 4.76 -4.47 -15.21
CA VAL A 14 3.73 -5.03 -14.34
C VAL A 14 3.76 -4.24 -13.03
N ILE A 15 2.73 -3.41 -12.81
CA ILE A 15 2.56 -2.65 -11.58
C ILE A 15 1.49 -3.35 -10.74
N ALA A 16 1.87 -3.88 -9.59
CA ALA A 16 0.93 -4.56 -8.69
C ALA A 16 0.44 -3.63 -7.57
N MET A 17 -0.76 -3.91 -7.06
CA MET A 17 -1.38 -3.11 -6.03
C MET A 17 -1.23 -3.77 -4.66
N CYS A 18 -0.62 -3.05 -3.71
CA CYS A 18 -0.60 -3.42 -2.31
C CYS A 18 -1.86 -2.85 -1.64
N HIS A 19 -2.84 -3.71 -1.38
CA HIS A 19 -4.13 -3.32 -0.81
C HIS A 19 -4.08 -3.24 0.71
N LEU A 20 -4.04 -2.01 1.23
CA LEU A 20 -4.08 -1.77 2.67
C LEU A 20 -5.43 -2.19 3.23
N ARG A 21 -5.39 -2.84 4.39
CA ARG A 21 -6.59 -3.16 5.17
C ARG A 21 -7.25 -1.88 5.70
N ALA A 22 -8.47 -2.02 6.21
CA ALA A 22 -9.20 -0.92 6.84
C ALA A 22 -8.30 -0.16 7.82
N LEU A 23 -8.39 1.16 7.80
CA LEU A 23 -7.50 2.10 8.50
C LEU A 23 -8.24 2.78 9.65
N PRO A 24 -7.52 3.40 10.61
CA PRO A 24 -8.16 4.16 11.68
C PRO A 24 -9.21 5.14 11.17
N GLY A 25 -10.40 5.06 11.78
CA GLY A 25 -11.59 5.81 11.39
C GLY A 25 -12.55 5.01 10.51
N ASP A 26 -12.10 3.98 9.81
CA ASP A 26 -12.97 3.17 8.96
C ASP A 26 -13.87 2.27 9.81
N PRO A 27 -15.14 2.04 9.42
CA PRO A 27 -16.04 1.09 10.07
C PRO A 27 -15.46 -0.33 10.18
N GLY A 28 -14.62 -0.72 9.21
CA GLY A 28 -13.98 -2.05 9.16
C GLY A 28 -12.69 -2.16 9.97
N PHE A 29 -12.23 -1.10 10.62
CA PHE A 29 -10.98 -1.12 11.37
C PHE A 29 -11.11 -1.96 12.66
N ASP A 30 -10.31 -3.01 12.75
CA ASP A 30 -10.26 -3.87 13.95
C ASP A 30 -9.37 -3.22 15.02
N THR A 31 -9.99 -2.50 15.96
CA THR A 31 -9.29 -1.81 17.05
C THR A 31 -8.55 -2.75 17.99
N ARG A 32 -8.92 -4.04 18.06
CA ARG A 32 -8.23 -5.03 18.90
C ARG A 32 -6.91 -5.47 18.27
N LYS A 33 -6.87 -5.59 16.94
CA LYS A 33 -5.64 -5.88 16.19
C LYS A 33 -4.76 -4.64 16.04
N GLY A 34 -5.39 -3.49 15.86
CA GLY A 34 -4.73 -2.19 15.80
C GLY A 34 -3.86 -2.00 14.56
N MET A 35 -3.10 -0.90 14.57
CA MET A 35 -2.36 -0.43 13.40
C MET A 35 -1.20 -1.35 13.01
N ASN A 36 -0.53 -1.97 13.99
CA ASN A 36 0.61 -2.86 13.72
C ASN A 36 0.19 -4.06 12.86
N TRP A 37 -0.99 -4.63 13.11
CA TRP A 37 -1.51 -5.71 12.28
C TRP A 37 -1.72 -5.29 10.82
N VAL A 38 -2.18 -4.06 10.57
CA VAL A 38 -2.33 -3.55 9.20
C VAL A 38 -0.98 -3.40 8.51
N ILE A 39 0.05 -2.97 9.24
CA ILE A 39 1.43 -2.88 8.74
C ILE A 39 1.97 -4.28 8.41
N ASP A 40 1.77 -5.26 9.29
CA ASP A 40 2.20 -6.64 9.07
C ASP A 40 1.52 -7.24 7.82
N ARG A 41 0.22 -6.98 7.61
CA ARG A 41 -0.49 -7.41 6.40
C ARG A 41 0.05 -6.71 5.15
N ALA A 42 0.33 -5.42 5.21
CA ALA A 42 0.90 -4.67 4.09
C ALA A 42 2.34 -5.14 3.77
N HIS A 43 3.13 -5.50 4.78
CA HIS A 43 4.44 -6.11 4.62
C HIS A 43 4.34 -7.48 3.93
N ASP A 44 3.45 -8.36 4.40
CA ASP A 44 3.22 -9.68 3.79
C ASP A 44 2.86 -9.55 2.29
N ASP A 45 1.94 -8.63 1.97
CA ASP A 45 1.53 -8.34 0.60
C ASP A 45 2.70 -7.76 -0.23
N LEU A 46 3.44 -6.78 0.29
CA LEU A 46 4.61 -6.19 -0.38
C LEU A 46 5.65 -7.27 -0.71
N MET A 47 5.99 -8.14 0.26
CA MET A 47 6.96 -9.20 0.06
C MET A 47 6.49 -10.23 -0.97
N ALA A 48 5.22 -10.61 -0.94
CA ALA A 48 4.65 -11.52 -1.93
C ALA A 48 4.70 -10.93 -3.35
N LEU A 49 4.36 -9.65 -3.50
CA LEU A 49 4.40 -8.95 -4.79
C LEU A 49 5.83 -8.84 -5.33
N GLN A 50 6.78 -8.38 -4.51
CA GLN A 50 8.19 -8.26 -4.91
C GLN A 50 8.77 -9.63 -5.29
N ASN A 51 8.51 -10.68 -4.50
CA ASN A 51 8.96 -12.04 -4.80
C ASN A 51 8.26 -12.64 -6.04
N GLY A 52 7.09 -12.11 -6.41
CA GLY A 52 6.38 -12.45 -7.64
C GLY A 52 6.99 -11.84 -8.91
N GLY A 53 7.99 -10.94 -8.78
CA GLY A 53 8.70 -10.35 -9.91
C GLY A 53 7.94 -9.21 -10.60
N VAL A 54 7.11 -8.47 -9.85
CA VAL A 54 6.47 -7.25 -10.35
C VAL A 54 7.52 -6.14 -10.51
N ASP A 55 7.35 -5.28 -11.50
CA ASP A 55 8.31 -4.20 -11.78
C ASP A 55 8.13 -3.00 -10.82
N ALA A 56 6.92 -2.83 -10.26
CA ALA A 56 6.64 -1.81 -9.25
C ALA A 56 5.43 -2.18 -8.38
N VAL A 57 5.36 -1.55 -7.20
CA VAL A 57 4.23 -1.66 -6.27
C VAL A 57 3.57 -0.30 -6.08
N MET A 58 2.25 -0.28 -6.20
CA MET A 58 1.40 0.88 -5.89
C MET A 58 0.60 0.60 -4.62
N PHE A 59 0.74 1.45 -3.60
CA PHE A 59 -0.05 1.34 -2.37
C PHE A 59 -1.43 1.96 -2.55
N SER A 60 -2.47 1.24 -2.13
CA SER A 60 -3.87 1.68 -2.21
C SER A 60 -4.62 1.37 -0.91
N ASN A 61 -5.51 2.27 -0.47
CA ASN A 61 -6.41 2.07 0.66
C ASN A 61 -7.70 1.33 0.27
N GLU A 62 -7.60 0.30 -0.58
CA GLU A 62 -8.74 -0.40 -1.21
C GLU A 62 -9.83 -0.87 -0.23
N PHE A 63 -9.45 -1.26 0.99
CA PHE A 63 -10.39 -1.70 2.03
C PHE A 63 -10.85 -0.58 2.99
N SER A 64 -10.53 0.67 2.70
CA SER A 64 -10.99 1.86 3.42
C SER A 64 -12.37 2.27 2.90
N LEU A 65 -13.39 1.54 3.36
CA LEU A 65 -14.78 1.71 2.96
C LEU A 65 -15.55 2.53 4.00
N PRO A 66 -16.51 3.39 3.60
CA PRO A 66 -16.89 3.71 2.23
C PRO A 66 -15.87 4.61 1.52
N TYR A 67 -15.81 4.56 0.18
CA TYR A 67 -14.94 5.44 -0.59
C TYR A 67 -15.40 6.89 -0.51
N LEU A 68 -14.51 7.77 -0.07
CA LEU A 68 -14.75 9.20 0.07
C LEU A 68 -14.02 9.95 -1.04
N THR A 69 -14.66 10.99 -1.59
CA THR A 69 -13.99 11.94 -2.50
C THR A 69 -12.97 12.82 -1.78
N LYS A 70 -13.14 12.99 -0.46
CA LYS A 70 -12.19 13.64 0.44
C LYS A 70 -12.00 12.77 1.68
N VAL A 71 -10.84 12.14 1.79
CA VAL A 71 -10.50 11.33 2.95
C VAL A 71 -10.27 12.20 4.18
N ARG A 72 -10.49 11.62 5.36
CA ARG A 72 -10.15 12.29 6.62
C ARG A 72 -8.64 12.23 6.87
N PRO A 73 -8.08 13.17 7.65
CA PRO A 73 -6.65 13.20 7.95
C PRO A 73 -6.10 11.90 8.53
N GLU A 74 -6.90 11.17 9.32
CA GLU A 74 -6.48 9.90 9.93
C GLU A 74 -6.09 8.85 8.87
N THR A 75 -6.82 8.78 7.74
CA THR A 75 -6.54 7.87 6.64
C THR A 75 -5.18 8.17 6.02
N THR A 76 -4.92 9.44 5.68
CA THR A 76 -3.64 9.87 5.10
C THR A 76 -2.48 9.64 6.06
N ALA A 77 -2.67 9.97 7.35
CA ALA A 77 -1.66 9.75 8.38
C ALA A 77 -1.34 8.24 8.57
N ALA A 78 -2.36 7.39 8.53
CA ALA A 78 -2.19 5.94 8.62
C ALA A 78 -1.43 5.38 7.40
N MET A 79 -1.78 5.79 6.18
CA MET A 79 -1.07 5.39 4.97
C MET A 79 0.40 5.83 5.00
N ALA A 80 0.67 7.09 5.38
CA ALA A 80 2.03 7.62 5.49
C ALA A 80 2.86 6.82 6.52
N ARG A 81 2.27 6.46 7.65
CA ARG A 81 2.92 5.61 8.66
C ARG A 81 3.27 4.23 8.08
N ILE A 82 2.32 3.56 7.43
CA ILE A 82 2.56 2.21 6.86
C ILE A 82 3.69 2.28 5.85
N ILE A 83 3.59 3.17 4.87
CA ILE A 83 4.57 3.30 3.78
C ILE A 83 5.94 3.67 4.35
N GLY A 84 6.00 4.59 5.32
CA GLY A 84 7.26 4.96 5.99
C GLY A 84 7.91 3.80 6.74
N GLN A 85 7.12 2.93 7.38
CA GLN A 85 7.65 1.74 8.06
C GLN A 85 8.15 0.65 7.09
N LEU A 86 7.59 0.57 5.88
CA LEU A 86 7.99 -0.40 4.87
C LEU A 86 9.12 0.10 3.96
N MET A 87 9.50 1.38 4.05
CA MET A 87 10.44 2.02 3.12
C MET A 87 11.77 1.28 2.99
N SER A 88 12.30 0.70 4.08
CA SER A 88 13.54 -0.08 4.07
C SER A 88 13.43 -1.45 3.38
N GLU A 89 12.22 -1.95 3.18
CA GLU A 89 11.94 -3.27 2.60
C GLU A 89 11.63 -3.20 1.09
N ILE A 90 11.46 -1.99 0.55
CA ILE A 90 11.21 -1.74 -0.88
C ILE A 90 12.51 -1.94 -1.67
N ARG A 91 12.43 -2.70 -2.77
CA ARG A 91 13.56 -3.04 -3.64
C ARG A 91 13.46 -2.43 -5.02
#